data_AF-A0A3L8S1E3-F1
#
_entry.id   AF-A0A3L8S1E3-F1
#
_cell.length_a   1.000
_cell.length_b   1.000
_cell.length_c   1.000
_cell.angle_alpha   90.00
_cell.angle_beta   90.00
_cell.angle_gamma   90.00
#
_symmetry.space_group_name_H-M   'P 1'
#
loop_
_entity.id
_entity.type
_entity.pdbx_description
1 polymer ?
#
loop_
_entity_poly.entity_id
_entity_poly.type
_entity_poly.pdbx_seq_one_letter_code
_entity_poly.pdbx_strand_id
1 'polypeptide(L)'
;MGSDPAGWLAIDSENGIVTAAQPLDRESAHAINSTYKAIILAIDNGSPNYATGTGTLILLLQDVNDNGPVPEPRSFDICNQQPEEQTLKIIDKDLPPNTHPFKAELMHGSGSNWTATVVLPGGCHLLWCWALQ
;
A
#
# COMPACT_ATOMS: atom_id res chain seq x y z
N MET A 1 11.04 -15.98 -19.69
CA MET A 1 10.10 -14.93 -19.22
C MET A 1 9.80 -13.98 -20.38
N GLY A 2 8.55 -13.58 -20.58
CA GLY A 2 8.18 -12.59 -21.62
C GLY A 2 8.21 -11.15 -21.10
N SER A 3 7.41 -10.85 -20.07
CA SER A 3 7.38 -9.55 -19.39
C SER A 3 7.16 -9.73 -17.90
N ASP A 4 8.00 -9.10 -17.09
CA ASP A 4 7.93 -9.07 -15.62
C ASP A 4 8.41 -7.68 -15.14
N PRO A 5 7.54 -6.65 -15.18
CA PRO A 5 7.95 -5.25 -14.98
C PRO A 5 8.66 -4.94 -13.65
N ALA A 6 8.31 -5.66 -12.58
CA ALA A 6 8.88 -5.51 -11.25
C ALA A 6 10.03 -6.49 -10.95
N GLY A 7 10.29 -7.47 -11.83
CA GLY A 7 11.30 -8.50 -11.60
C GLY A 7 10.99 -9.43 -10.43
N TRP A 8 9.71 -9.61 -10.10
CA TRP A 8 9.29 -10.39 -8.93
C TRP A 8 9.29 -11.89 -9.17
N LEU A 9 9.38 -12.34 -10.43
CA LEU A 9 9.13 -13.72 -10.80
C LEU A 9 10.36 -14.35 -11.47
N ALA A 10 10.64 -15.59 -11.10
CA ALA A 10 11.54 -16.47 -11.83
C ALA A 10 10.73 -17.63 -12.42
N ILE A 11 11.13 -18.10 -13.61
CA ILE A 11 10.54 -19.30 -14.23
C ILE A 11 11.64 -20.29 -14.58
N ASP A 12 11.46 -21.53 -14.15
CA ASP A 12 12.28 -22.65 -14.58
C ASP A 12 11.93 -23.00 -16.04
N SER A 13 12.93 -22.96 -16.91
CA SER A 13 12.73 -23.18 -18.35
C SER A 13 12.46 -24.63 -18.74
N GLU A 14 12.81 -25.60 -17.89
CA GLU A 14 12.64 -27.03 -18.19
C GLU A 14 11.25 -27.53 -17.82
N ASN A 15 10.72 -27.09 -16.68
CA ASN A 15 9.44 -27.59 -16.14
C ASN A 15 8.33 -26.51 -16.06
N GLY A 16 8.66 -25.23 -16.30
CA GLY A 16 7.71 -24.13 -16.29
C GLY A 16 7.26 -23.67 -14.89
N ILE A 17 7.90 -24.12 -13.82
CA ILE A 17 7.58 -23.70 -12.45
C ILE A 17 7.91 -22.22 -12.28
N VAL A 18 6.92 -21.43 -11.86
CA VAL A 18 7.08 -20.01 -11.53
C VAL A 18 7.27 -19.85 -10.02
N THR A 19 8.28 -19.10 -9.61
CA THR A 19 8.62 -18.81 -8.21
C THR A 19 8.78 -17.32 -7.97
N ALA A 20 8.64 -16.89 -6.72
CA ALA A 20 8.96 -15.53 -6.32
C ALA A 20 10.50 -15.35 -6.25
N ALA A 21 11.02 -14.42 -7.03
CA ALA A 21 12.43 -14.04 -7.05
C ALA A 21 12.75 -12.85 -6.12
N GLN A 22 11.73 -12.03 -5.83
CA GLN A 22 11.78 -10.88 -4.93
C GLN A 22 10.49 -10.82 -4.09
N PRO A 23 10.47 -10.09 -2.97
CA PRO A 23 9.23 -9.82 -2.23
C PRO A 23 8.20 -9.12 -3.12
N LEU A 24 6.97 -9.62 -3.11
CA LEU A 24 5.84 -9.01 -3.80
C LEU A 24 5.22 -7.97 -2.86
N ASP A 25 4.81 -6.84 -3.41
CA ASP A 25 4.32 -5.69 -2.65
C ASP A 25 3.01 -5.18 -3.30
N ARG A 26 1.91 -5.18 -2.55
CA ARG A 26 0.59 -4.79 -3.07
C ARG A 26 0.48 -3.28 -3.25
N GLU A 27 1.22 -2.51 -2.46
CA GLU A 27 1.29 -1.06 -2.43
C GLU A 27 2.24 -0.50 -3.49
N SER A 28 3.01 -1.38 -4.14
CA SER A 28 3.89 -1.05 -5.27
C SER A 28 3.12 -0.46 -6.44
N ALA A 29 3.75 0.50 -7.13
CA ALA A 29 3.23 1.09 -8.37
C ALA A 29 3.01 0.07 -9.51
N HIS A 30 3.61 -1.13 -9.41
CA HIS A 30 3.42 -2.20 -10.38
C HIS A 30 2.16 -3.04 -10.12
N ALA A 31 1.58 -2.97 -8.93
CA ALA A 31 0.31 -3.61 -8.59
C ALA A 31 -0.84 -2.62 -8.84
N ILE A 32 -1.68 -2.92 -9.83
CA ILE A 32 -2.84 -2.08 -10.17
C ILE A 32 -4.09 -2.79 -9.68
N ASN A 33 -4.83 -2.17 -8.75
CA ASN A 33 -6.01 -2.76 -8.11
C ASN A 33 -5.69 -4.15 -7.51
N SER A 34 -4.62 -4.22 -6.71
CA SER A 34 -4.10 -5.44 -6.09
C SER A 34 -3.71 -6.55 -7.08
N THR A 35 -3.55 -6.21 -8.37
CA THR A 35 -3.25 -7.18 -9.42
C THR A 35 -1.92 -6.88 -10.08
N TYR A 36 -1.03 -7.86 -10.08
CA TYR A 36 0.21 -7.84 -10.85
C TYR A 36 0.07 -8.72 -12.10
N LYS A 37 0.55 -8.24 -13.24
CA LYS A 37 0.45 -8.94 -14.52
C LYS A 37 1.83 -9.19 -15.10
N ALA A 38 2.11 -10.46 -15.43
CA ALA A 38 3.31 -10.87 -16.12
C ALA A 38 2.95 -11.65 -17.40
N ILE A 39 3.85 -11.62 -18.38
CA ILE A 39 3.71 -12.38 -19.63
C ILE A 39 4.72 -13.53 -19.61
N ILE A 40 4.23 -14.74 -19.80
CA ILE A 40 5.01 -15.96 -19.90
C ILE A 40 5.09 -16.36 -21.38
N LEU A 41 6.31 -16.71 -21.82
CA LEU A 41 6.59 -17.19 -23.17
C LEU A 41 7.17 -18.61 -23.06
N ALA A 42 6.61 -19.53 -23.84
CA ALA A 42 7.12 -20.88 -24.05
C ALA A 42 7.54 -21.02 -25.51
N ILE A 43 8.65 -21.72 -25.74
CA ILE A 43 9.21 -21.98 -27.07
C ILE A 43 9.47 -23.48 -27.14
N ASP A 44 9.04 -24.14 -28.23
CA ASP A 44 9.36 -25.55 -28.45
C ASP A 44 10.74 -25.73 -29.12
N ASN A 45 11.18 -26.98 -29.22
CA ASN A 45 12.47 -27.33 -29.83
C ASN A 45 12.33 -27.74 -31.31
N GLY A 46 11.28 -27.28 -32.01
CA GLY A 46 11.06 -27.59 -33.42
C GLY A 46 12.18 -27.03 -34.32
N SER A 47 12.64 -27.81 -35.30
CA SER A 47 13.63 -27.40 -36.30
C SER A 47 13.21 -27.89 -37.69
N PRO A 48 13.22 -27.03 -38.74
CA PRO A 48 13.69 -25.64 -38.76
C PRO A 48 12.68 -24.63 -38.19
N ASN A 49 11.43 -25.04 -37.99
CA ASN A 49 10.36 -24.17 -37.51
C ASN A 49 10.03 -24.52 -36.06
N TYR A 50 10.29 -23.60 -35.15
CA TYR A 50 9.84 -23.66 -33.77
C TYR A 50 8.48 -22.98 -33.61
N ALA A 51 7.69 -23.42 -32.64
CA ALA A 51 6.46 -22.76 -32.23
C ALA A 51 6.65 -22.00 -30.91
N THR A 52 5.83 -20.96 -30.72
CA THR A 52 5.81 -20.16 -29.49
C THR A 52 4.40 -20.10 -28.91
N GLY A 53 4.29 -20.21 -27.59
CA GLY A 53 3.06 -19.97 -26.84
C GLY A 53 3.23 -18.81 -25.87
N THR A 54 2.24 -17.92 -25.81
CA THR A 54 2.25 -16.77 -24.89
C THR A 54 1.05 -16.86 -23.96
N GLY A 55 1.29 -16.70 -22.66
CA GLY A 55 0.26 -16.66 -21.63
C GLY A 55 0.42 -15.45 -20.72
N THR A 56 -0.68 -14.99 -20.13
CA THR A 56 -0.66 -13.91 -19.13
C THR A 56 -0.89 -14.50 -17.75
N LEU A 57 0.07 -14.31 -16.85
CA LEU A 57 -0.07 -14.63 -15.44
C LEU A 57 -0.69 -13.42 -14.73
N ILE A 58 -1.82 -13.64 -14.08
CA ILE A 58 -2.54 -12.63 -13.28
C ILE A 58 -2.40 -13.02 -11.82
N LEU A 59 -1.61 -12.27 -11.06
CA LEU A 59 -1.40 -12.46 -9.63
C LEU A 59 -2.26 -11.48 -8.86
N LEU A 60 -3.19 -12.00 -8.06
CA LEU A 60 -3.93 -11.22 -7.08
C LEU A 60 -3.14 -11.20 -5.77
N LEU A 61 -2.65 -10.02 -5.40
CA LEU A 61 -1.87 -9.81 -4.18
C LEU A 61 -2.81 -9.59 -2.99
N GLN A 62 -2.50 -10.25 -1.89
CA GLN A 62 -3.18 -10.05 -0.62
C GLN A 62 -2.52 -8.88 0.13
N ASP A 63 -3.34 -8.14 0.86
CA ASP A 63 -2.91 -7.04 1.71
C ASP A 63 -2.27 -7.57 2.99
N VAL A 64 -1.17 -6.94 3.40
CA VAL A 64 -0.48 -7.19 4.67
C VAL A 64 -0.28 -5.84 5.34
N ASN A 65 -0.44 -5.78 6.66
CA ASN A 65 -0.21 -4.56 7.42
C ASN A 65 1.29 -4.28 7.60
N ASP A 66 1.93 -3.75 6.55
CA ASP A 66 3.35 -3.42 6.54
C ASP A 66 3.62 -1.93 6.32
N ASN A 67 2.59 -1.11 6.12
CA ASN A 67 2.69 0.34 6.13
C ASN A 67 2.07 0.93 7.40
N GLY A 68 2.72 1.94 7.96
CA GLY A 68 2.19 2.68 9.11
C GLY A 68 1.54 4.00 8.69
N PRO A 69 0.69 4.58 9.56
CA PRO A 69 0.08 5.88 9.32
C PRO A 69 1.12 7.00 9.23
N VAL A 70 1.02 7.83 8.21
CA VAL A 70 1.90 8.99 7.97
C VAL A 70 1.09 10.28 7.86
N PRO A 71 1.45 11.36 8.57
CA PRO A 71 0.81 12.66 8.40
C PRO A 71 1.30 13.39 7.13
N GLU A 72 0.36 14.05 6.43
CA GLU A 72 0.62 14.94 5.30
C GLU A 72 -0.12 16.28 5.46
N PRO A 73 0.54 17.43 5.18
CA PRO A 73 1.92 17.55 4.73
C PRO A 73 2.94 17.32 5.86
N ARG A 74 4.16 16.86 5.50
CA ARG A 74 5.28 16.68 6.45
C ARG A 74 5.97 17.99 6.85
N SER A 75 5.66 19.07 6.15
CA SER A 75 6.18 20.41 6.41
C SER A 75 5.07 21.42 6.14
N PHE A 76 4.92 22.36 7.05
CA PHE A 76 3.93 23.44 6.96
C PHE A 76 4.47 24.65 7.71
N ASP A 77 4.04 25.83 7.27
CA ASP A 77 4.43 27.09 7.87
C ASP A 77 3.35 27.57 8.84
N ILE A 78 3.77 28.12 9.97
CA ILE A 78 2.87 28.71 10.97
C ILE A 78 3.18 30.19 11.10
N CYS A 79 2.12 31.01 11.12
CA CYS A 79 2.25 32.41 11.47
C CYS A 79 2.60 32.57 12.95
N ASN A 80 3.69 33.30 13.24
CA ASN A 80 4.08 33.59 14.63
C ASN A 80 3.10 34.53 15.35
N GLN A 81 2.26 35.26 14.61
CA GLN A 81 1.21 36.11 15.15
C GLN A 81 -0.15 35.48 14.87
N GLN A 82 -0.84 35.02 15.91
CA GLN A 82 -2.17 34.37 15.83
C GLN A 82 -2.15 33.13 14.91
N PRO A 83 -1.51 32.03 15.34
CA PRO A 83 -1.42 30.81 14.55
C PRO A 83 -2.81 30.20 14.32
N GLU A 84 -3.08 29.80 13.07
CA GLU A 84 -4.28 29.05 12.71
C GLU A 84 -4.05 27.54 12.87
N GLU A 85 -5.14 26.79 13.11
CA GLU A 85 -5.09 25.33 13.21
C GLU A 85 -4.66 24.69 11.89
N GLN A 86 -3.72 23.74 11.98
CA GLN A 86 -3.19 23.03 10.82
C GLN A 86 -3.81 21.64 10.74
N THR A 87 -4.52 21.38 9.64
CA THR A 87 -5.13 20.07 9.40
C THR A 87 -4.15 19.19 8.62
N LEU A 88 -3.70 18.11 9.25
CA LEU A 88 -2.87 17.08 8.62
C LEU A 88 -3.73 15.86 8.31
N LYS A 89 -3.60 15.32 7.09
CA LYS A 89 -4.23 14.07 6.71
C LYS A 89 -3.34 12.91 7.13
N ILE A 90 -3.93 11.88 7.74
CA ILE A 90 -3.22 10.63 7.99
C ILE A 90 -3.43 9.74 6.77
N ILE A 91 -2.33 9.35 6.13
CA ILE A 91 -2.31 8.46 4.98
C ILE A 91 -1.73 7.12 5.44
N ASP A 92 -2.47 6.06 5.15
CA ASP A 92 -2.07 4.68 5.32
C ASP A 92 -2.32 3.97 3.99
N LYS A 93 -1.30 3.24 3.49
CA LYS A 93 -1.31 2.71 2.12
C LYS A 93 -2.01 1.35 2.01
N ASP A 94 -2.21 0.69 3.14
CA ASP A 94 -2.79 -0.64 3.21
C ASP A 94 -4.30 -0.60 2.89
N LEU A 95 -4.98 -1.73 2.97
CA LEU A 95 -6.43 -1.81 2.84
C LEU A 95 -7.11 -2.02 4.19
N PRO A 96 -8.40 -1.66 4.34
CA PRO A 96 -9.16 -2.02 5.54
C PRO A 96 -9.10 -3.55 5.77
N PRO A 97 -8.88 -3.99 7.02
CA PRO A 97 -8.96 -3.24 8.28
C PRO A 97 -7.64 -2.60 8.75
N ASN A 98 -6.56 -2.65 7.97
CA ASN A 98 -5.23 -2.23 8.39
C ASN A 98 -5.02 -0.71 8.44
N THR A 99 -5.98 0.07 7.92
CA THR A 99 -5.85 1.53 7.77
C THR A 99 -6.57 2.37 8.82
N HIS A 100 -7.45 1.83 9.66
CA HIS A 100 -8.15 2.64 10.67
C HIS A 100 -8.70 1.77 11.81
N PRO A 101 -8.91 2.30 13.05
CA PRO A 101 -8.79 3.70 13.49
C PRO A 101 -7.37 4.12 13.92
N PHE A 102 -7.09 5.43 13.86
CA PHE A 102 -5.79 6.00 14.22
C PHE A 102 -5.72 6.53 15.65
N LYS A 103 -4.50 6.52 16.21
CA LYS A 103 -4.12 7.20 17.45
C LYS A 103 -2.88 8.06 17.18
N ALA A 104 -2.89 9.31 17.64
CA ALA A 104 -1.75 10.22 17.50
C ALA A 104 -1.22 10.63 18.88
N GLU A 105 0.10 10.68 19.03
CA GLU A 105 0.79 11.09 20.25
C GLU A 105 1.96 12.01 19.92
N LEU A 106 2.14 13.06 20.72
CA LEU A 106 3.24 14.00 20.59
C LEU A 106 4.45 13.50 21.39
N MET A 107 5.55 13.24 20.70
CA MET A 107 6.77 12.69 21.29
C MET A 107 7.83 13.78 21.58
N HIS A 108 8.89 13.40 22.29
CA HIS A 108 10.07 14.22 22.56
C HIS A 108 9.79 15.58 23.24
N GLY A 109 8.79 15.62 24.12
CA GLY A 109 8.43 16.85 24.86
C GLY A 109 7.68 17.89 24.04
N SER A 110 7.29 17.57 22.80
CA SER A 110 6.56 18.48 21.90
C SER A 110 5.23 18.98 22.50
N GLY A 111 4.66 18.26 23.47
CA GLY A 111 3.43 18.65 24.16
C GLY A 111 3.50 19.97 24.95
N SER A 112 4.67 20.60 25.11
CA SER A 112 4.77 21.94 25.73
C SER A 112 4.30 23.07 24.82
N ASN A 113 4.46 22.91 23.50
CA ASN A 113 4.18 23.94 22.50
C ASN A 113 3.14 23.49 21.46
N TRP A 114 2.83 22.20 21.41
CA TRP A 114 1.95 21.61 20.41
C TRP A 114 0.80 20.85 21.06
N THR A 115 -0.36 20.90 20.41
CA THR A 115 -1.54 20.09 20.73
C THR A 115 -1.96 19.37 19.45
N ALA A 116 -2.24 18.08 19.55
CA ALA A 116 -2.71 17.27 18.42
C ALA A 116 -4.08 16.68 18.73
N THR A 117 -5.01 16.78 17.78
CA THR A 117 -6.36 16.21 17.86
C THR A 117 -6.62 15.35 16.63
N VAL A 118 -7.08 14.12 16.85
CA VAL A 118 -7.47 13.22 15.75
C VAL A 118 -8.96 13.42 15.46
N VAL A 119 -9.27 13.86 14.24
CA VAL A 119 -10.65 14.08 13.78
C VAL A 119 -10.99 13.00 12.75
N LEU A 120 -12.02 12.19 13.01
CA LEU A 120 -12.48 11.17 12.07
C LEU A 120 -13.33 11.79 10.95
N PRO A 121 -13.16 11.38 9.69
CA PRO A 121 -14.03 11.83 8.60
C PRO A 121 -15.48 11.42 8.86
N GLY A 122 -16.40 12.39 8.85
CA GLY A 122 -17.83 12.11 9.02
C GLY A 122 -18.32 12.04 10.48
N GLY A 123 -17.66 12.76 11.40
CA GLY A 123 -18.00 12.87 12.81
C GLY A 123 -19.51 12.77 13.11
N CYS A 124 -19.97 11.56 13.41
CA CYS A 124 -21.02 11.42 14.40
C CYS A 124 -20.31 11.71 15.72
N HIS A 125 -20.45 12.95 16.20
CA HIS A 125 -20.08 13.28 17.56
C HIS A 125 -20.75 12.22 18.45
N LEU A 126 -19.95 11.38 19.10
CA LEU A 126 -20.38 10.59 20.25
C LEU A 126 -20.65 11.56 21.40
N LEU A 127 -21.70 12.38 21.23
CA LEU A 127 -22.37 13.09 22.29
C LEU A 127 -23.26 12.04 22.96
N TRP A 128 -22.78 11.51 24.08
CA TRP A 128 -23.60 10.88 25.13
C TRP A 128 -24.38 9.61 24.72
N CYS A 129 -23.72 8.46 24.75
CA CYS A 129 -24.39 7.25 25.24
C CYS A 129 -24.03 7.08 26.72
N TRP A 130 -24.75 7.78 27.60
CA TRP A 130 -24.97 7.31 28.97
C TRP A 130 -26.44 6.91 29.10
N ALA A 131 -26.64 5.77 29.76
CA ALA A 131 -27.84 5.32 30.44
C ALA A 131 -29.06 4.90 29.59
N LEU A 132 -29.16 3.58 29.37
CA LEU A 132 -30.34 2.79 29.77
C LEU A 132 -29.96 1.30 29.83
N GLN A 133 -29.33 0.92 30.95
CA GLN A 133 -29.68 -0.27 31.73
C GLN A 133 -29.16 -0.09 33.16
#